data_AF-A0A1M7Q954-F1
#
_entry.id   AF-A0A1M7Q954-F1
#
_cell.length_a   1.000
_cell.length_b   1.000
_cell.length_c   1.000
_cell.angle_alpha   90.00
_cell.angle_beta   90.00
_cell.angle_gamma   90.00
#
_symmetry.space_group_name_H-M   'P 1'
#
loop_
_entity.id
_entity.type
_entity.pdbx_description
1 polymer ?
#
loop_
_entity_poly.entity_id
_entity_poly.type
_entity_poly.pdbx_seq_one_letter_code
_entity_poly.pdbx_strand_id
1 'polypeptide(L)'
;MRRKLTAKARVGGISLLVIFGLLVYYGTRVEKIGSEYDNHFFQSNVSAGIEIDTVSIMATELPSNVKQVIQTDSLFNDLKITAVKKISRKDNEYYDVSFLDTDDFSIMVMYDKNGGVIRQ
;
A
#
# COMPACT_ATOMS: atom_id res chain seq x y z
N MET A 1 7.14 -40.29 -61.08
CA MET A 1 6.23 -40.03 -59.94
C MET A 1 7.06 -39.45 -58.80
N ARG A 2 7.03 -38.13 -58.56
CA ARG A 2 7.86 -37.43 -57.55
C ARG A 2 6.95 -36.73 -56.54
N ARG A 3 7.05 -37.11 -55.27
CA ARG A 3 6.37 -36.44 -54.15
C ARG A 3 7.09 -35.14 -53.82
N LYS A 4 6.37 -34.04 -53.64
CA LYS A 4 6.85 -32.81 -52.98
C LYS A 4 5.97 -32.57 -51.76
N LEU A 5 6.56 -32.70 -50.57
CA LEU A 5 5.98 -32.25 -49.31
C LEU A 5 6.44 -30.81 -49.10
N THR A 6 5.52 -29.85 -49.16
CA THR A 6 5.76 -28.46 -48.78
C THR A 6 5.43 -28.30 -47.30
N ALA A 7 6.48 -28.32 -46.46
CA ALA A 7 6.39 -27.91 -45.07
C ALA A 7 6.20 -26.39 -45.01
N LYS A 8 5.00 -25.92 -44.65
CA LYS A 8 4.82 -24.54 -44.18
C LYS A 8 5.28 -24.49 -42.72
N ALA A 9 6.50 -23.99 -42.51
CA ALA A 9 7.08 -23.80 -41.19
C ALA A 9 6.32 -22.72 -40.41
N ARG A 10 6.00 -23.05 -39.16
CA ARG A 10 5.30 -22.23 -38.17
C ARG A 10 6.08 -20.94 -37.89
N VAL A 11 5.51 -19.79 -38.21
CA VAL A 11 5.89 -18.51 -37.62
C VAL A 11 5.12 -18.37 -36.31
N GLY A 12 5.72 -18.76 -35.20
CA GLY A 12 5.04 -18.73 -33.89
C GLY A 12 5.95 -18.85 -32.67
N GLY A 13 7.27 -18.66 -32.83
CA GLY A 13 8.24 -18.90 -31.75
C GLY A 13 8.68 -17.67 -30.97
N ILE A 14 8.54 -16.46 -31.52
CA ILE A 14 9.21 -15.27 -30.97
C ILE A 14 8.28 -14.46 -30.06
N SER A 15 6.97 -14.46 -30.31
CA SER A 15 5.99 -13.65 -29.53
C SER A 15 5.85 -14.12 -28.07
N LEU A 16 5.91 -15.43 -27.83
CA LEU A 16 5.78 -16.00 -26.48
C LEU A 16 6.96 -15.64 -25.55
N LEU A 17 8.18 -15.51 -26.08
CA LEU A 17 9.35 -15.15 -25.28
C LEU A 17 9.31 -13.68 -24.81
N VAL A 18 8.77 -12.78 -25.65
CA VAL A 18 8.63 -11.36 -25.29
C VAL A 18 7.56 -11.19 -24.19
N ILE A 19 6.44 -11.91 -24.28
CA ILE A 19 5.39 -11.88 -23.26
C ILE A 19 5.89 -12.46 -21.93
N PHE A 20 6.64 -13.57 -21.97
CA PHE A 20 7.21 -14.17 -20.76
C PHE A 20 8.27 -13.26 -20.11
N GLY A 21 9.11 -12.59 -20.91
CA GLY A 21 10.07 -11.61 -20.42
C GLY A 21 9.41 -10.41 -19.72
N LEU A 22 8.30 -9.91 -20.27
CA LEU A 22 7.52 -8.83 -19.63
C LEU A 22 6.88 -9.28 -18.31
N LEU A 23 6.31 -10.49 -18.24
CA LEU A 23 5.74 -11.02 -17.00
C LEU A 23 6.78 -11.20 -15.88
N VAL A 24 7.99 -11.65 -16.21
CA VAL A 24 9.10 -11.75 -15.24
C VAL A 24 9.60 -10.35 -14.82
N TYR A 25 9.70 -9.41 -15.77
CA TYR A 25 10.13 -8.04 -15.47
C TYR A 25 9.15 -7.30 -14.53
N TYR A 26 7.83 -7.44 -14.74
CA TYR A 26 6.84 -6.85 -13.83
C TYR A 26 6.66 -7.66 -12.54
N GLY A 27 6.76 -8.99 -12.58
CA GLY A 27 6.61 -9.85 -11.41
C GLY A 27 7.72 -9.66 -10.37
N THR A 28 8.95 -9.41 -10.81
CA THR A 28 10.10 -9.16 -9.91
C THR A 28 10.08 -7.78 -9.25
N ARG A 29 9.26 -6.84 -9.74
CA ARG A 29 9.07 -5.51 -9.12
C ARG A 29 8.07 -5.50 -7.96
N VAL A 30 7.36 -6.61 -7.72
CA VAL A 30 6.38 -6.70 -6.62
C VAL A 30 7.01 -7.16 -5.30
N GLU A 31 8.27 -7.62 -5.30
CA GLU A 31 8.85 -8.30 -4.12
C GLU A 31 10.06 -7.62 -3.45
N LYS A 32 10.24 -6.30 -3.64
CA LYS A 32 11.21 -5.52 -2.83
C LYS A 32 10.68 -4.14 -2.49
N ILE A 33 9.75 -4.08 -1.55
CA ILE A 33 9.58 -2.93 -0.66
C ILE A 33 9.75 -3.47 0.76
N GLY A 34 10.99 -3.83 1.07
CA GLY A 34 11.44 -4.27 2.37
C GLY A 34 12.78 -3.59 2.66
N SER A 35 12.78 -2.82 3.75
CA SER A 35 13.91 -2.18 4.42
C SER A 35 14.81 -1.27 3.60
N GLU A 36 14.64 0.05 3.77
CA GLU A 36 15.72 0.96 4.15
C GLU A 36 15.13 2.34 4.49
N TYR A 37 14.70 2.52 5.74
CA TYR A 37 14.62 3.85 6.35
C TYR A 37 15.22 3.71 7.74
N ASP A 38 16.55 3.79 7.77
CA ASP A 38 17.29 4.15 8.97
C ASP A 38 16.79 5.51 9.45
N ASN A 39 16.21 5.56 10.64
CA ASN A 39 16.19 6.74 11.48
C ASN A 39 16.00 6.29 12.94
N HIS A 40 17.14 6.16 13.63
CA HIS A 40 17.33 6.14 15.08
C HIS A 40 16.18 5.59 15.93
N PHE A 41 16.24 4.29 16.22
CA PHE A 41 15.49 3.72 17.33
C PHE A 41 15.99 4.32 18.65
N PHE A 42 15.06 4.95 19.36
CA PHE A 42 15.16 5.31 20.76
C PHE A 42 15.56 4.06 21.56
N GLN A 43 16.83 3.95 21.93
CA GLN A 43 17.28 2.94 22.86
C GLN A 43 17.09 3.49 24.27
N SER A 44 15.91 3.27 24.85
CA SER A 44 15.75 3.28 26.29
C SER A 44 15.14 1.96 26.75
N ASN A 45 15.97 1.26 27.51
CA ASN A 45 15.80 -0.02 28.17
C ASN A 45 14.41 -0.29 28.80
N VAL A 46 14.15 -1.59 28.97
CA VAL A 46 13.06 -2.27 29.71
C VAL A 46 11.78 -2.50 28.90
N SER A 47 11.82 -3.53 28.03
CA SER A 47 10.66 -4.01 27.29
C SER A 47 9.79 -4.90 28.20
N ALA A 48 8.91 -4.28 28.98
CA ALA A 48 7.60 -4.88 29.18
C ALA A 48 6.92 -4.84 27.82
N GLY A 49 6.67 -6.01 27.21
CA GLY A 49 6.18 -6.13 25.84
C GLY A 49 4.99 -5.21 25.62
N ILE A 50 5.20 -4.15 24.83
CA ILE A 50 4.10 -3.26 24.46
C ILE A 50 3.36 -3.99 23.35
N GLU A 51 2.26 -4.62 23.71
CA GLU A 51 1.34 -5.22 22.74
C GLU A 51 0.80 -4.10 21.85
N ILE A 52 1.06 -4.23 20.55
CA ILE A 52 0.53 -3.36 19.51
C ILE A 52 -0.43 -4.22 18.71
N ASP A 53 -1.71 -3.89 18.78
CA ASP A 53 -2.74 -4.54 17.98
C ASP A 53 -3.07 -3.65 16.77
N THR A 54 -3.24 -4.25 15.60
CA THR A 54 -3.57 -3.52 14.37
C THR A 54 -4.67 -4.23 13.62
N VAL A 55 -5.77 -3.53 13.38
CA VAL A 55 -6.98 -4.06 12.75
C VAL A 55 -7.37 -3.19 11.56
N SER A 56 -7.68 -3.81 10.43
CA SER A 56 -8.28 -3.11 9.29
C SER A 56 -9.73 -2.78 9.61
N ILE A 57 -10.11 -1.52 9.45
CA ILE A 57 -11.47 -1.05 9.67
C ILE A 57 -11.99 -0.35 8.40
N MET A 58 -13.30 -0.16 8.31
CA MET A 58 -13.92 0.63 7.27
C MET A 58 -13.75 2.13 7.57
N ALA A 59 -13.73 2.97 6.53
CA ALA A 59 -13.68 4.43 6.71
C ALA A 59 -14.87 4.98 7.53
N THR A 60 -16.01 4.31 7.47
CA THR A 60 -17.21 4.62 8.27
C THR A 60 -17.02 4.32 9.75
N GLU A 61 -15.99 3.58 10.16
CA GLU A 61 -15.67 3.26 11.54
C GLU A 61 -14.64 4.23 12.15
N LEU A 62 -14.11 5.18 11.37
CA LEU A 62 -13.27 6.25 11.91
C LEU A 62 -14.03 7.05 12.98
N PRO A 63 -13.36 7.47 14.06
CA PRO A 63 -13.91 8.41 15.02
C PRO A 63 -14.42 9.69 14.35
N SER A 64 -15.48 10.28 14.91
CA SER A 64 -16.14 11.45 14.32
C SER A 64 -15.21 12.66 14.20
N ASN A 65 -14.33 12.87 15.16
CA ASN A 65 -13.31 13.91 15.15
C ASN A 65 -12.25 13.70 14.05
N VAL A 66 -11.76 12.47 13.84
CA VAL A 66 -10.84 12.16 12.73
C VAL A 66 -11.52 12.39 11.39
N LYS A 67 -12.77 11.93 11.22
CA LYS A 67 -13.57 12.20 10.01
C LYS A 67 -13.75 13.68 9.77
N GLN A 68 -14.07 14.45 10.81
CA GLN A 68 -14.26 15.89 10.70
C GLN A 68 -12.99 16.58 10.24
N VAL A 69 -11.83 16.24 10.81
CA VAL A 69 -10.54 16.79 10.38
C VAL A 69 -10.31 16.53 8.90
N ILE A 70 -10.43 15.26 8.47
CA ILE A 70 -10.28 14.87 7.06
C ILE A 70 -11.22 15.66 6.15
N GLN A 71 -12.49 15.82 6.54
CA GLN A 71 -13.50 16.53 5.76
C GLN A 71 -13.27 18.04 5.67
N THR A 72 -12.60 18.63 6.67
CA THR A 72 -12.29 20.07 6.70
C THR A 72 -10.93 20.42 6.13
N ASP A 73 -10.04 19.43 6.00
CA ASP A 73 -8.70 19.63 5.45
C ASP A 73 -8.76 19.66 3.91
N SER A 74 -8.44 20.80 3.32
CA SER A 74 -8.47 21.02 1.87
C SER A 74 -7.53 20.09 1.08
N LEU A 75 -6.55 19.45 1.73
CA LEU A 75 -5.66 18.50 1.07
C LEU A 75 -6.29 17.11 0.93
N PHE A 76 -7.22 16.74 1.80
CA PHE A 76 -7.71 15.36 1.92
C PHE A 76 -9.23 15.23 1.73
N ASN A 77 -9.99 16.32 1.89
CA ASN A 77 -11.46 16.30 1.91
C ASN A 77 -12.10 15.71 0.65
N ASP A 78 -11.48 15.90 -0.50
CA ASP A 78 -11.97 15.41 -1.80
C ASP A 78 -11.30 14.09 -2.23
N LEU A 79 -10.36 13.57 -1.42
CA LEU A 79 -9.63 12.35 -1.76
C LEU A 79 -10.39 11.09 -1.35
N LYS A 80 -10.26 10.05 -2.15
CA LYS A 80 -10.88 8.76 -1.88
C LYS A 80 -10.08 8.01 -0.81
N ILE A 81 -10.70 7.70 0.33
CA ILE A 81 -10.14 6.77 1.31
C ILE A 81 -10.16 5.35 0.72
N THR A 82 -9.02 4.70 0.65
CA THR A 82 -8.84 3.35 0.11
C THR A 82 -8.62 2.29 1.17
N ALA A 83 -8.02 2.67 2.30
CA ALA A 83 -7.81 1.77 3.44
C ALA A 83 -7.74 2.56 4.75
N VAL A 84 -8.14 1.89 5.84
CA VAL A 84 -7.98 2.40 7.20
C VAL A 84 -7.49 1.28 8.11
N LYS A 85 -6.44 1.54 8.88
CA LYS A 85 -5.95 0.65 9.93
C LYS A 85 -6.04 1.34 11.27
N LYS A 86 -6.74 0.73 12.22
CA LYS A 86 -6.71 1.11 13.63
C LYS A 86 -5.52 0.44 14.29
N ILE A 87 -4.69 1.22 14.96
CA ILE A 87 -3.51 0.75 15.70
C ILE A 87 -3.76 1.07 17.18
N SER A 88 -3.89 0.03 18.00
CA SER A 88 -4.10 0.14 19.44
C SER A 88 -2.77 -0.14 20.15
N ARG A 89 -2.30 0.82 20.95
CA ARG A 89 -1.06 0.70 21.72
C ARG A 89 -1.29 1.17 23.15
N LYS A 90 -1.38 0.22 24.09
CA LYS A 90 -1.80 0.47 25.49
C LYS A 90 -3.16 1.21 25.49
N ASP A 91 -3.21 2.43 26.01
CA ASP A 91 -4.42 3.26 26.11
C ASP A 91 -4.56 4.30 24.97
N ASN A 92 -3.74 4.16 23.92
CA ASN A 92 -3.76 5.06 22.77
C ASN A 92 -4.25 4.34 21.52
N GLU A 93 -5.01 5.09 20.72
CA GLU A 93 -5.52 4.64 19.43
C GLU A 93 -5.01 5.59 18.35
N TYR A 94 -4.56 5.00 17.26
CA TYR A 94 -4.07 5.69 16.07
C TYR A 94 -4.78 5.13 14.84
N TYR A 95 -4.88 5.94 13.80
CA TYR A 95 -5.58 5.62 12.58
C TYR A 95 -4.69 5.94 11.40
N ASP A 96 -4.14 4.91 10.76
CA ASP A 96 -3.42 5.03 9.51
C ASP A 96 -4.42 4.99 8.35
N VAL A 97 -4.59 6.12 7.67
CA VAL A 97 -5.60 6.33 6.63
C VAL A 97 -4.88 6.49 5.30
N SER A 98 -5.23 5.64 4.33
CA SER A 98 -4.72 5.73 2.96
C SER A 98 -5.73 6.43 2.07
N PHE A 99 -5.27 7.45 1.36
CA PHE A 99 -6.01 8.24 0.38
C PHE A 99 -5.46 7.96 -1.01
N LEU A 100 -6.32 8.08 -2.03
CA LEU A 100 -5.93 8.07 -3.43
C LEU A 100 -6.15 9.47 -4.01
N ASP A 101 -5.08 10.06 -4.52
CA ASP A 101 -5.10 11.34 -5.22
C ASP A 101 -5.52 11.18 -6.71
N THR A 102 -5.78 12.30 -7.40
CA THR A 102 -6.21 12.33 -8.80
C THR A 102 -5.20 11.73 -9.77
N ASP A 103 -3.93 11.70 -9.37
CA ASP A 103 -2.83 11.12 -10.13
C ASP A 103 -2.56 9.64 -9.76
N ASP A 104 -3.52 8.98 -9.09
CA ASP A 104 -3.42 7.60 -8.60
C ASP A 104 -2.28 7.35 -7.59
N PHE A 105 -1.77 8.42 -6.96
CA PHE A 105 -0.81 8.30 -5.87
C PHE A 105 -1.51 7.98 -4.55
N SER A 106 -0.96 6.99 -3.84
CA SER A 106 -1.42 6.63 -2.50
C SER A 106 -0.73 7.51 -1.46
N ILE A 107 -1.51 8.29 -0.72
CA ILE A 107 -1.04 9.13 0.39
C ILE A 107 -1.43 8.46 1.70
N MET A 108 -0.50 8.33 2.65
CA MET A 108 -0.76 7.71 3.95
C MET A 108 -0.62 8.74 5.05
N VAL A 109 -1.67 8.90 5.87
CA VAL A 109 -1.67 9.84 6.99
C VAL A 109 -2.08 9.11 8.25
N MET A 110 -1.27 9.25 9.30
CA MET A 110 -1.56 8.70 10.61
C MET A 110 -2.15 9.78 11.51
N TYR A 111 -3.37 9.55 11.97
CA TYR A 111 -4.09 10.40 12.91
C TYR A 111 -4.05 9.79 14.32
N ASP A 112 -4.04 10.64 15.34
CA ASP A 112 -4.40 10.23 16.71
C ASP A 112 -5.93 10.14 16.87
N LYS A 113 -6.39 9.63 18.02
CA LYS A 113 -7.81 9.55 18.36
C LYS A 113 -8.56 10.88 18.40
N ASN A 114 -7.86 12.01 18.42
CA ASN A 114 -8.42 13.37 18.42
C ASN A 114 -8.46 14.00 17.02
N GLY A 115 -7.90 13.34 16.00
CA GLY A 115 -7.75 13.88 14.65
C GLY A 115 -6.45 14.68 14.44
N GLY A 116 -5.53 14.67 15.40
CA GLY A 116 -4.20 15.26 15.22
C GLY A 116 -3.36 14.43 14.26
N VAL A 117 -2.75 15.08 13.26
CA VAL A 117 -1.81 14.42 12.34
C VAL A 117 -0.50 14.15 13.07
N ILE A 118 -0.11 12.87 13.14
CA ILE A 118 1.16 12.44 13.74
C ILE A 118 2.22 12.22 12.66
N ARG A 119 1.81 11.76 11.47
CA ARG A 119 2.70 11.46 10.34
C ARG A 119 1.96 11.56 9.02
N GLN A 120 2.65 12.03 7.98
CA GLN A 120 2.22 12.10 6.58
C GLN A 120 3.36 11.63 5.67
#